data_AF-A0A182SD81-F1
#
_entry.id   AF-A0A182SD81-F1
#
_cell.length_a   1.000
_cell.length_b   1.000
_cell.length_c   1.000
_cell.angle_alpha   90.00
_cell.angle_beta   90.00
_cell.angle_gamma   90.00
#
_symmetry.space_group_name_H-M   'P 1'
#
loop_
_entity.id
_entity.type
_entity.pdbx_description
1 polymer ?
#
loop_
_entity_poly.entity_id
_entity_poly.type
_entity_poly.pdbx_seq_one_letter_code
_entity_poly.pdbx_strand_id
1 'polypeptide(L)'
;FVDGFGKGPAGTSSTLSYYNVLSKKRDLPLFYIRKAYRIMDPEWKRLLSRNGILTIRGGNYDAVLLAHITSKDHKSMIRRAGFDGFYTYLPSNGANYAATWKNWNQLKKFADSYRLLFVPTIGPGFYDRRKYHRNVNQNHGITNIKRYRSNGQYFDVGWRTSLKNNLQIITINSYNNWVDGTQIEAAIPVFGFRDYLPGPPEKYLDLTQSWVEEYIKYKLNNIKLNKKTELTLNCYDFINSTIC
;
A
#
# COMPACT_ATOMS: atom_id res chain seq x y z
N PHE A 1 -21.29 -5.51 -19.81
CA PHE A 1 -20.69 -4.78 -18.68
C PHE A 1 -20.87 -3.30 -18.94
N VAL A 2 -21.57 -2.60 -18.05
CA VAL A 2 -21.68 -1.14 -18.09
C VAL A 2 -20.52 -0.60 -17.25
N ASP A 3 -19.65 0.21 -17.85
CA ASP A 3 -18.64 0.94 -17.10
C ASP A 3 -19.33 2.02 -16.26
N GLY A 4 -19.57 1.70 -14.98
CA GLY A 4 -20.32 2.57 -14.06
C GLY A 4 -19.50 3.71 -13.47
N PHE A 5 -18.16 3.70 -13.61
CA PHE A 5 -17.28 4.64 -12.90
C PHE A 5 -16.11 5.17 -13.73
N GLY A 6 -15.63 4.46 -14.75
CA GLY A 6 -14.50 4.85 -15.60
C GLY A 6 -14.77 6.04 -16.51
N LYS A 7 -16.05 6.36 -16.75
CA LYS A 7 -16.49 7.59 -17.45
C LYS A 7 -17.00 8.70 -16.52
N GLY A 8 -17.12 8.44 -15.21
CA GLY A 8 -17.98 9.24 -14.33
C GLY A 8 -19.45 9.26 -14.79
N PRO A 9 -20.37 9.91 -14.04
CA PRO A 9 -21.66 10.26 -14.61
C PRO A 9 -21.44 11.14 -15.85
N ALA A 10 -22.15 10.84 -16.94
CA ALA A 10 -22.03 11.59 -18.19
C ALA A 10 -22.13 13.11 -17.93
N GLY A 11 -21.06 13.85 -18.20
CA GLY A 11 -21.02 15.32 -18.08
C GLY A 11 -20.45 15.87 -16.77
N THR A 12 -20.03 15.03 -15.81
CA THR A 12 -19.36 15.50 -14.58
C THR A 12 -18.06 14.74 -14.35
N SER A 13 -16.95 15.48 -14.17
CA SER A 13 -15.69 14.91 -13.65
C SER A 13 -16.01 14.10 -12.40
N SER A 14 -15.76 12.78 -12.46
CA SER A 14 -16.08 11.86 -11.36
C SER A 14 -15.42 12.31 -10.06
N THR A 15 -16.24 12.66 -9.06
CA THR A 15 -15.78 13.03 -7.71
C THR A 15 -15.64 11.82 -6.78
N LEU A 16 -15.83 10.60 -7.28
CA LEU A 16 -15.71 9.37 -6.48
C LEU A 16 -14.69 8.41 -7.11
N SER A 17 -13.51 8.37 -6.47
CA SER A 17 -12.59 7.22 -6.43
C SER A 17 -12.02 6.71 -7.76
N TYR A 18 -11.85 7.55 -8.77
CA TYR A 18 -11.07 7.20 -9.96
C TYR A 18 -9.65 7.74 -9.82
N TYR A 19 -8.71 6.85 -9.49
CA TYR A 19 -7.29 7.18 -9.42
C TYR A 19 -6.55 6.46 -10.54
N ASN A 20 -5.97 7.25 -11.44
CA ASN A 20 -5.12 6.74 -12.50
C ASN A 20 -3.66 6.88 -12.12
N VAL A 21 -2.90 5.87 -12.48
CA VAL A 21 -1.45 5.92 -12.44
C VAL A 21 -0.95 6.13 -13.86
N LEU A 22 -0.20 7.21 -14.08
CA LEU A 22 0.26 7.59 -15.41
C LEU A 22 1.38 6.65 -15.85
N SER A 23 1.06 5.77 -16.81
CA SER A 23 2.04 4.88 -17.43
C SER A 23 2.43 5.40 -18.80
N LYS A 24 3.45 6.27 -18.86
CA LYS A 24 4.17 6.90 -20.00
C LYS A 24 3.37 7.38 -21.25
N LYS A 25 2.11 6.98 -21.44
CA LYS A 25 1.27 7.12 -22.63
C LYS A 25 -0.23 7.04 -22.32
N ARG A 26 -0.66 6.44 -21.19
CA ARG A 26 -2.07 6.28 -20.82
C ARG A 26 -2.28 6.32 -19.30
N ASP A 27 -3.46 6.80 -18.91
CA ASP A 27 -3.99 6.75 -17.56
C ASP A 27 -4.63 5.39 -17.31
N LEU A 28 -4.13 4.65 -16.31
CA LEU A 28 -4.61 3.31 -15.99
C LEU A 28 -5.23 3.26 -14.58
N PRO A 29 -6.40 2.64 -14.40
CA PRO A 29 -6.96 2.36 -13.08
C PRO A 29 -6.01 1.55 -12.21
N LEU A 30 -6.04 1.78 -10.89
CA LEU A 30 -5.27 1.02 -9.91
C LEU A 30 -6.18 0.15 -9.05
N PHE A 31 -5.96 -1.17 -9.06
CA PHE A 31 -6.70 -2.13 -8.23
C PHE A 31 -5.81 -2.81 -7.20
N TYR A 32 -6.26 -2.81 -5.94
CA TYR A 32 -5.67 -3.58 -4.84
C TYR A 32 -6.42 -4.90 -4.66
N ILE A 33 -5.80 -6.02 -5.03
CA ILE A 33 -6.43 -7.34 -4.98
C ILE A 33 -6.10 -8.03 -3.65
N ARG A 34 -7.06 -7.97 -2.73
CA ARG A 34 -6.92 -8.59 -1.40
C ARG A 34 -6.93 -10.11 -1.49
N LYS A 35 -5.94 -10.74 -0.84
CA LYS A 35 -5.75 -12.21 -0.79
C LYS A 35 -5.63 -12.85 -2.19
N ALA A 36 -4.97 -12.17 -3.13
CA ALA A 36 -4.74 -12.66 -4.49
C ALA A 36 -4.10 -14.07 -4.56
N TYR A 37 -3.29 -14.41 -3.57
CA TYR A 37 -2.65 -15.73 -3.40
C TYR A 37 -3.61 -16.90 -3.20
N ARG A 38 -4.92 -16.66 -3.04
CA ARG A 38 -5.95 -17.72 -2.99
C ARG A 38 -6.28 -18.31 -4.35
N ILE A 39 -5.94 -17.60 -5.43
CA ILE A 39 -6.08 -18.06 -6.81
C ILE A 39 -4.69 -18.42 -7.32
N MET A 40 -4.55 -19.53 -8.03
CA MET A 40 -3.25 -20.00 -8.51
C MET A 40 -2.72 -19.11 -9.65
N ASP A 41 -1.39 -19.09 -9.85
CA ASP A 41 -0.76 -18.26 -10.88
C ASP A 41 -1.19 -18.55 -12.32
N PRO A 42 -1.53 -19.79 -12.76
CA PRO A 42 -2.04 -20.01 -14.11
C PRO A 42 -3.36 -19.28 -14.39
N GLU A 43 -4.26 -19.20 -13.40
CA GLU A 43 -5.54 -18.51 -13.56
C GLU A 43 -5.35 -17.00 -13.68
N TRP A 44 -4.47 -16.41 -12.87
CA TRP A 44 -4.10 -15.01 -13.04
C TRP A 44 -3.42 -14.72 -14.37
N LYS A 45 -2.54 -15.62 -14.84
CA LYS A 45 -1.88 -15.47 -16.15
C LYS A 45 -2.88 -15.38 -17.30
N ARG A 46 -4.01 -16.08 -17.25
CA ARG A 46 -5.06 -16.00 -18.29
C ARG A 46 -5.58 -14.57 -18.45
N LEU A 47 -5.60 -13.79 -17.37
CA LEU A 47 -6.10 -12.41 -17.34
C LEU A 47 -4.99 -11.36 -17.51
N LEU A 48 -3.80 -11.59 -16.93
CA LEU A 48 -2.77 -10.56 -16.77
C LEU A 48 -1.58 -10.71 -17.72
N SER A 49 -1.42 -11.87 -18.36
CA SER A 49 -0.44 -12.04 -19.43
C SER A 49 -0.94 -11.42 -20.73
N ARG A 50 -0.05 -10.79 -21.52
CA ARG A 50 -0.39 -10.29 -22.86
C ARG A 50 -0.93 -11.37 -23.80
N ASN A 51 -0.52 -12.62 -23.59
CA ASN A 51 -0.96 -13.78 -24.38
C ASN A 51 -2.03 -14.60 -23.62
N GLY A 52 -2.60 -14.04 -22.55
CA GLY A 52 -3.65 -14.70 -21.78
C GLY A 52 -4.96 -14.74 -22.56
N ILE A 53 -5.67 -15.87 -22.49
CA ILE A 53 -6.94 -16.06 -23.22
C ILE A 53 -8.07 -15.11 -22.80
N LEU A 54 -7.93 -14.44 -21.64
CA LEU A 54 -8.86 -13.44 -21.10
C LEU A 54 -8.14 -12.09 -20.88
N THR A 55 -7.04 -11.83 -21.60
CA THR A 55 -6.15 -10.72 -21.29
C THR A 55 -6.87 -9.37 -21.25
N ILE A 56 -6.63 -8.59 -20.18
CA ILE A 56 -7.02 -7.18 -20.13
C ILE A 56 -5.94 -6.26 -20.73
N ARG A 57 -4.73 -6.78 -20.95
CA ARG A 57 -3.55 -6.00 -21.36
C ARG A 57 -3.71 -5.44 -22.76
N GLY A 58 -3.45 -4.14 -22.92
CA GLY A 58 -3.55 -3.43 -24.19
C GLY A 58 -4.98 -3.11 -24.65
N GLY A 59 -6.00 -3.58 -23.92
CA GLY A 59 -7.41 -3.30 -24.18
C GLY A 59 -7.95 -2.11 -23.39
N ASN A 60 -9.26 -1.88 -23.49
CA ASN A 60 -9.96 -0.78 -22.80
C ASN A 60 -10.05 -0.96 -21.27
N TYR A 61 -9.81 -2.18 -20.78
CA TYR A 61 -9.88 -2.52 -19.36
C TYR A 61 -8.49 -2.79 -18.76
N ASP A 62 -7.42 -2.38 -19.45
CA ASP A 62 -6.07 -2.48 -18.89
C ASP A 62 -5.97 -1.63 -17.63
N ALA A 63 -5.25 -2.15 -16.64
CA ALA A 63 -5.17 -1.56 -15.31
C ALA A 63 -3.90 -2.01 -14.59
N VAL A 64 -3.48 -1.25 -13.59
CA VAL A 64 -2.42 -1.63 -12.66
C VAL A 64 -3.03 -2.47 -11.55
N LEU A 65 -2.62 -3.72 -11.42
CA LEU A 65 -3.09 -4.63 -10.38
C LEU A 65 -1.98 -4.92 -9.36
N LEU A 66 -2.27 -4.60 -8.10
CA LEU A 66 -1.40 -4.87 -6.95
C LEU A 66 -1.93 -6.04 -6.14
N ALA A 67 -1.15 -7.12 -6.07
CA ALA A 67 -1.54 -8.30 -5.31
C ALA A 67 -1.13 -8.21 -3.83
N HIS A 68 -2.05 -8.55 -2.93
CA HIS A 68 -1.77 -8.65 -1.50
C HIS A 68 -0.80 -9.80 -1.21
N ILE A 69 0.30 -9.54 -0.49
CA ILE A 69 1.21 -10.58 0.01
C ILE A 69 1.25 -10.67 1.54
N THR A 70 1.61 -11.85 2.03
CA THR A 70 1.81 -12.12 3.46
C THR A 70 3.07 -12.93 3.72
N SER A 71 3.35 -13.95 2.89
CA SER A 71 4.50 -14.84 3.01
C SER A 71 5.59 -14.52 1.97
N LYS A 72 6.78 -15.12 2.16
CA LYS A 72 7.91 -14.98 1.24
C LYS A 72 7.63 -15.59 -0.13
N ASP A 73 6.86 -16.68 -0.20
CA ASP A 73 6.63 -17.42 -1.45
C ASP A 73 5.64 -16.72 -2.38
N HIS A 74 4.76 -15.89 -1.82
CA HIS A 74 3.78 -15.14 -2.62
C HIS A 74 4.44 -14.18 -3.62
N LYS A 75 5.64 -13.66 -3.34
CA LYS A 75 6.34 -12.75 -4.28
C LYS A 75 6.69 -13.43 -5.61
N SER A 76 7.07 -14.71 -5.57
CA SER A 76 7.36 -15.50 -6.76
C SER A 76 6.10 -15.82 -7.54
N MET A 77 5.01 -16.14 -6.83
CA MET A 77 3.69 -16.36 -7.42
C MET A 77 3.19 -15.13 -8.16
N ILE A 78 3.31 -13.93 -7.57
CA ILE A 78 2.87 -12.67 -8.16
C ILE A 78 3.60 -12.36 -9.46
N ARG A 79 4.92 -12.53 -9.46
CA ARG A 79 5.74 -12.37 -10.66
C ARG A 79 5.26 -13.32 -11.78
N ARG A 80 5.03 -14.59 -11.45
CA ARG A 80 4.56 -15.57 -12.44
C ARG A 80 3.14 -15.24 -12.91
N ALA A 81 2.27 -14.80 -12.03
CA ALA A 81 0.88 -14.46 -12.31
C ALA A 81 0.69 -13.26 -13.25
N GLY A 82 1.70 -12.39 -13.43
CA GLY A 82 1.63 -11.24 -14.33
C GLY A 82 1.07 -9.96 -13.69
N PHE A 83 1.05 -9.88 -12.36
CA PHE A 83 0.70 -8.66 -11.63
C PHE A 83 1.72 -7.54 -11.88
N ASP A 84 1.25 -6.29 -11.83
CA ASP A 84 2.08 -5.09 -11.97
C ASP A 84 2.85 -4.76 -10.69
N GLY A 85 2.42 -5.35 -9.56
CA GLY A 85 3.11 -5.21 -8.30
C GLY A 85 2.42 -5.92 -7.16
N PHE A 86 2.86 -5.58 -5.96
CA PHE A 86 2.34 -6.16 -4.73
C PHE A 86 2.31 -5.16 -3.60
N TYR A 87 1.39 -5.41 -2.68
CA TYR A 87 1.21 -4.59 -1.49
C TYR A 87 1.10 -5.45 -0.23
N THR A 88 1.45 -4.85 0.90
CA THR A 88 1.15 -5.43 2.22
C THR A 88 -0.25 -4.99 2.64
N TYR A 89 -0.86 -5.56 3.69
CA TYR A 89 -2.15 -5.05 4.18
C TYR A 89 -2.13 -4.68 5.66
N LEU A 90 -1.44 -5.46 6.49
CA LEU A 90 -1.42 -5.26 7.92
C LEU A 90 -0.44 -4.13 8.29
N PRO A 91 -0.87 -3.12 9.08
CA PRO A 91 0.04 -2.06 9.55
C PRO A 91 0.93 -2.51 10.71
N SER A 92 0.65 -3.70 11.28
CA SER A 92 1.42 -4.28 12.37
C SER A 92 2.75 -4.84 11.89
N ASN A 93 3.83 -4.14 12.21
CA ASN A 93 5.19 -4.59 11.99
C ASN A 93 5.38 -5.96 12.66
N GLY A 94 5.90 -6.94 11.92
CA GLY A 94 6.11 -8.30 12.42
C GLY A 94 4.92 -9.25 12.29
N ALA A 95 3.73 -8.80 11.86
CA ALA A 95 2.54 -9.65 11.81
C ALA A 95 2.64 -10.80 10.78
N ASN A 96 3.41 -10.58 9.71
CA ASN A 96 3.81 -11.60 8.75
C ASN A 96 5.10 -11.15 8.04
N TYR A 97 5.62 -11.98 7.13
CA TYR A 97 6.86 -11.69 6.41
C TYR A 97 6.78 -10.34 5.67
N ALA A 98 5.67 -10.06 4.99
CA ALA A 98 5.51 -8.86 4.19
C ALA A 98 5.34 -7.58 5.04
N ALA A 99 4.59 -7.66 6.15
CA ALA A 99 4.38 -6.55 7.07
C ALA A 99 5.60 -6.26 7.97
N THR A 100 6.61 -7.14 7.97
CA THR A 100 7.85 -6.93 8.75
C THR A 100 8.75 -5.92 8.06
N TRP A 101 8.93 -4.75 8.67
CA TRP A 101 9.65 -3.62 8.08
C TRP A 101 11.12 -3.91 7.75
N LYS A 102 11.78 -4.81 8.51
CA LYS A 102 13.15 -5.28 8.22
C LYS A 102 13.26 -5.95 6.84
N ASN A 103 12.16 -6.52 6.33
CA ASN A 103 12.16 -7.21 5.04
C ASN A 103 11.91 -6.26 3.86
N TRP A 104 11.54 -4.99 4.10
CA TRP A 104 11.14 -4.07 3.03
C TRP A 104 12.27 -3.73 2.06
N ASN A 105 13.51 -3.66 2.52
CA ASN A 105 14.67 -3.50 1.63
C ASN A 105 14.77 -4.67 0.64
N GLN A 106 14.60 -5.90 1.12
CA GLN A 106 14.65 -7.09 0.28
C GLN A 106 13.45 -7.15 -0.68
N LEU A 107 12.25 -6.80 -0.21
CA LEU A 107 11.05 -6.74 -1.05
C LEU A 107 11.16 -5.68 -2.14
N LYS A 108 11.68 -4.49 -1.80
CA LYS A 108 11.93 -3.42 -2.76
C LYS A 108 12.93 -3.84 -3.82
N LYS A 109 14.07 -4.43 -3.43
CA LYS A 109 15.06 -4.97 -4.38
C LYS A 109 14.48 -6.03 -5.31
N PHE A 110 13.66 -6.94 -4.77
CA PHE A 110 12.95 -7.93 -5.58
C PHE A 110 12.02 -7.24 -6.57
N ALA A 111 11.24 -6.25 -6.13
CA ALA A 111 10.32 -5.54 -7.00
C ALA A 111 11.07 -4.82 -8.14
N ASP A 112 12.15 -4.12 -7.82
CA ASP A 112 12.99 -3.42 -8.80
C ASP A 112 13.61 -4.38 -9.83
N SER A 113 14.12 -5.53 -9.37
CA SER A 113 14.73 -6.55 -10.25
C SER A 113 13.75 -7.10 -11.29
N TYR A 114 12.45 -7.07 -10.99
CA TYR A 114 11.39 -7.60 -11.84
C TYR A 114 10.45 -6.54 -12.39
N ARG A 115 10.79 -5.25 -12.25
CA ARG A 115 9.95 -4.15 -12.74
C ARG A 115 8.52 -4.21 -12.17
N LEU A 116 8.44 -4.50 -10.87
CA LEU A 116 7.19 -4.56 -10.12
C LEU A 116 7.08 -3.35 -9.18
N LEU A 117 5.85 -2.92 -8.92
CA LEU A 117 5.57 -1.98 -7.84
C LEU A 117 5.60 -2.71 -6.49
N PHE A 118 6.26 -2.10 -5.51
CA PHE A 118 6.12 -2.50 -4.11
C PHE A 118 5.47 -1.36 -3.32
N VAL A 119 4.29 -1.67 -2.76
CA VAL A 119 3.46 -0.73 -2.01
C VAL A 119 3.31 -1.20 -0.55
N PRO A 120 4.17 -0.76 0.38
CA PRO A 120 3.99 -1.06 1.80
C PRO A 120 2.70 -0.45 2.37
N THR A 121 2.30 -0.96 3.53
CA THR A 121 1.25 -0.41 4.37
C THR A 121 1.82 -0.06 5.73
N ILE A 122 1.56 1.16 6.15
CA ILE A 122 1.80 1.65 7.51
C ILE A 122 0.48 1.94 8.19
N GLY A 123 0.52 2.14 9.50
CA GLY A 123 -0.63 2.58 10.27
C GLY A 123 -0.20 3.06 11.65
N PRO A 124 -1.07 3.77 12.36
CA PRO A 124 -0.75 4.42 13.63
C PRO A 124 -0.55 3.43 14.77
N GLY A 125 -1.08 2.22 14.63
CA GLY A 125 -0.98 1.12 15.58
C GLY A 125 -1.97 0.03 15.21
N PHE A 126 -2.17 -0.94 16.11
CA PHE A 126 -3.14 -2.01 15.93
C PHE A 126 -3.60 -2.52 17.29
N TYR A 127 -4.92 -2.58 17.48
CA TYR A 127 -5.54 -3.18 18.65
C TYR A 127 -6.96 -3.63 18.35
N ASP A 128 -7.16 -4.93 18.16
CA ASP A 128 -8.48 -5.54 18.09
C ASP A 128 -8.83 -6.17 19.46
N ARG A 129 -9.77 -5.53 20.17
CA ARG A 129 -10.23 -6.02 21.48
C ARG A 129 -10.88 -7.40 21.40
N ARG A 130 -11.67 -7.68 20.35
CA ARG A 130 -12.43 -8.95 20.20
C ARG A 130 -11.53 -10.14 19.84
N LYS A 131 -10.47 -9.91 19.06
CA LYS A 131 -9.49 -10.94 18.73
C LYS A 131 -8.46 -11.14 19.84
N TYR A 132 -8.12 -10.10 20.60
CA TYR A 132 -7.19 -10.22 21.73
C TYR A 132 -7.72 -11.17 22.81
N HIS A 133 -9.02 -11.11 23.13
CA HIS A 133 -9.64 -12.04 24.09
C HIS A 133 -9.76 -13.48 23.57
N ARG A 134 -9.67 -13.71 22.25
CA ARG A 134 -9.82 -15.05 21.64
C ARG A 134 -8.49 -15.74 21.30
N ASN A 135 -7.38 -15.01 21.22
CA ASN A 135 -6.11 -15.53 20.70
C ASN A 135 -4.99 -15.54 21.74
N VAL A 136 -5.19 -16.27 22.84
CA VAL A 136 -4.05 -16.74 23.65
C VAL A 136 -3.48 -18.05 23.08
N ASN A 137 -4.28 -18.86 22.36
CA ASN A 137 -3.91 -20.25 22.03
C ASN A 137 -4.17 -20.73 20.59
N GLN A 138 -4.12 -19.90 19.54
CA GLN A 138 -4.25 -20.42 18.16
C GLN A 138 -3.16 -19.89 17.20
N ASN A 139 -2.19 -20.76 16.95
CA ASN A 139 -1.15 -20.67 15.93
C ASN A 139 -1.71 -21.07 14.56
N HIS A 140 -1.84 -20.13 13.62
CA HIS A 140 -1.79 -20.37 12.15
C HIS A 140 -1.47 -19.08 11.37
N GLY A 141 -0.23 -18.60 11.44
CA GLY A 141 0.38 -17.76 10.39
C GLY A 141 -0.16 -16.33 10.18
N ILE A 142 -1.10 -15.85 10.99
CA ILE A 142 -1.53 -14.44 11.02
C ILE A 142 -1.55 -14.01 12.48
N THR A 143 -0.42 -13.50 12.99
CA THR A 143 -0.41 -12.92 14.32
C THR A 143 -0.78 -11.44 14.16
N ASN A 144 -2.02 -11.11 14.51
CA ASN A 144 -2.48 -9.73 14.65
C ASN A 144 -1.77 -9.11 15.86
N ILE A 145 -0.47 -8.80 15.69
CA ILE A 145 0.38 -8.32 16.78
C ILE A 145 -0.13 -6.94 17.19
N LYS A 146 -0.48 -6.82 18.47
CA LYS A 146 -0.81 -5.55 19.09
C LYS A 146 0.38 -4.60 18.96
N ARG A 147 0.11 -3.40 18.43
CA ARG A 147 1.10 -2.33 18.32
C ARG A 147 0.54 -1.08 18.95
N TYR A 148 1.15 -0.68 20.06
CA TYR A 148 0.83 0.58 20.71
C TYR A 148 1.20 1.72 19.78
N ARG A 149 0.37 2.76 19.78
CA ARG A 149 0.66 3.96 18.98
C ARG A 149 1.81 4.77 19.54
N SER A 150 2.12 4.60 20.84
CA SER A 150 3.19 5.27 21.57
C SER A 150 3.22 6.77 21.29
N ASN A 151 2.05 7.41 21.42
CA ASN A 151 1.85 8.83 21.18
C ASN A 151 2.31 9.32 19.78
N GLY A 152 2.24 8.46 18.76
CA GLY A 152 2.65 8.76 17.37
C GLY A 152 3.96 8.09 16.94
N GLN A 153 4.84 7.73 17.89
CA GLN A 153 6.17 7.20 17.58
C GLN A 153 6.14 5.93 16.71
N TYR A 154 5.14 5.07 16.90
CA TYR A 154 5.02 3.87 16.06
C TYR A 154 4.77 4.23 14.59
N PHE A 155 3.92 5.23 14.34
CA PHE A 155 3.62 5.70 13.00
C PHE A 155 4.85 6.35 12.35
N ASP A 156 5.59 7.16 13.12
CA ASP A 156 6.81 7.82 12.68
C ASP A 156 7.87 6.83 12.19
N VAL A 157 8.07 5.73 12.91
CA VAL A 157 9.03 4.69 12.49
C VAL A 157 8.58 4.05 11.17
N GLY A 158 7.28 3.85 10.96
CA GLY A 158 6.74 3.36 9.69
C GLY A 158 7.03 4.28 8.51
N TRP A 159 6.82 5.59 8.69
CA TRP A 159 7.14 6.60 7.68
C TRP A 159 8.63 6.69 7.39
N ARG A 160 9.47 6.84 8.42
CA ARG A 160 10.94 6.87 8.26
C ARG A 160 11.46 5.62 7.56
N THR A 161 10.90 4.45 7.88
CA THR A 161 11.30 3.21 7.22
C THR A 161 10.90 3.21 5.75
N SER A 162 9.75 3.78 5.40
CA SER A 162 9.33 3.93 4.00
C SER A 162 10.28 4.85 3.22
N LEU A 163 10.66 6.00 3.80
CA LEU A 163 11.62 6.94 3.22
C LEU A 163 13.00 6.30 3.03
N LYS A 164 13.51 5.63 4.06
CA LYS A 164 14.81 4.93 4.03
C LYS A 164 14.91 3.90 2.91
N ASN A 165 13.81 3.22 2.58
CA ASN A 165 13.77 2.22 1.52
C ASN A 165 13.37 2.81 0.16
N ASN A 166 13.29 4.13 0.04
CA ASN A 166 12.87 4.86 -1.16
C ASN A 166 11.58 4.30 -1.79
N LEU A 167 10.59 4.00 -0.94
CA LEU A 167 9.30 3.45 -1.39
C LEU A 167 8.50 4.53 -2.11
N GLN A 168 7.76 4.15 -3.16
CA GLN A 168 7.17 5.10 -4.13
C GLN A 168 5.69 5.36 -3.90
N ILE A 169 4.97 4.37 -3.38
CA ILE A 169 3.58 4.48 -2.97
C ILE A 169 3.51 3.85 -1.59
N ILE A 170 2.87 4.54 -0.64
CA ILE A 170 2.68 4.08 0.72
C ILE A 170 1.18 4.08 0.98
N THR A 171 0.66 2.97 1.49
CA THR A 171 -0.74 2.89 1.92
C THR A 171 -0.84 3.09 3.42
N ILE A 172 -1.86 3.81 3.85
CA ILE A 172 -2.19 3.98 5.26
C ILE A 172 -3.38 3.06 5.57
N ASN A 173 -3.17 2.07 6.42
CA ASN A 173 -4.23 1.29 7.03
C ASN A 173 -4.41 1.83 8.46
N SER A 174 -5.42 2.65 8.70
CA SER A 174 -6.51 3.05 7.79
C SER A 174 -7.02 4.44 8.09
N TYR A 175 -7.93 4.95 7.24
CA TYR A 175 -8.75 6.08 7.63
C TYR A 175 -9.60 5.74 8.88
N ASN A 176 -10.48 4.74 8.79
CA ASN A 176 -11.54 4.50 9.78
C ASN A 176 -11.82 3.02 10.13
N ASN A 177 -10.84 2.11 10.08
CA ASN A 177 -11.03 0.73 10.58
C ASN A 177 -10.92 0.70 12.12
N TRP A 178 -11.99 1.13 12.77
CA TRP A 178 -12.15 1.17 14.23
C TRP A 178 -12.06 -0.21 14.88
N VAL A 179 -12.50 -1.27 14.18
CA VAL A 179 -12.51 -2.65 14.70
C VAL A 179 -11.10 -3.15 15.00
N ASP A 180 -10.16 -2.87 14.11
CA ASP A 180 -8.75 -3.24 14.27
C ASP A 180 -7.92 -2.16 14.99
N GLY A 181 -8.53 -1.01 15.33
CA GLY A 181 -7.87 0.09 16.01
C GLY A 181 -6.79 0.78 15.18
N THR A 182 -6.88 0.71 13.84
CA THR A 182 -5.86 1.23 12.90
C THR A 182 -6.21 2.61 12.33
N GLN A 183 -7.34 3.19 12.73
CA GLN A 183 -7.86 4.45 12.21
C GLN A 183 -6.95 5.66 12.49
N ILE A 184 -6.80 6.55 11.51
CA ILE A 184 -6.24 7.90 11.68
C ILE A 184 -7.35 8.96 11.87
N GLU A 185 -8.61 8.59 11.60
CA GLU A 185 -9.79 9.40 11.88
C GLU A 185 -9.79 9.89 13.34
N ALA A 186 -10.36 11.08 13.54
CA ALA A 186 -10.35 11.76 14.81
C ALA A 186 -10.99 10.91 15.92
N ALA A 187 -10.36 10.85 17.08
CA ALA A 187 -10.87 10.09 18.23
C ALA A 187 -10.93 10.96 19.48
N ILE A 188 -12.14 11.15 19.99
CA ILE A 188 -12.40 11.87 21.24
C ILE A 188 -12.33 10.92 22.44
N PRO A 189 -11.87 11.39 23.62
CA PRO A 189 -11.87 10.60 24.85
C PRO A 189 -13.29 10.23 25.28
N VAL A 190 -13.55 8.93 25.45
CA VAL A 190 -14.80 8.38 25.99
C VAL A 190 -14.46 7.33 27.03
N PHE A 191 -15.16 7.35 28.17
CA PHE A 191 -14.93 6.40 29.25
C PHE A 191 -14.99 4.94 28.76
N GLY A 192 -13.97 4.15 29.11
CA GLY A 192 -13.87 2.75 28.70
C GLY A 192 -13.30 2.51 27.29
N PHE A 193 -12.96 3.57 26.54
CA PHE A 193 -12.30 3.50 25.24
C PHE A 193 -10.87 4.07 25.29
N ARG A 194 -10.07 3.71 24.29
CA ARG A 194 -8.73 4.29 24.10
C ARG A 194 -8.86 5.54 23.23
N ASP A 195 -8.03 6.54 23.51
CA ASP A 195 -8.01 7.83 22.83
C ASP A 195 -6.58 8.22 22.39
N TYR A 196 -6.42 9.48 21.97
CA TYR A 196 -5.16 10.04 21.47
C TYR A 196 -4.47 11.00 22.45
N LEU A 197 -4.93 11.08 23.70
CA LEU A 197 -4.34 11.98 24.70
C LEU A 197 -2.85 11.66 24.93
N PRO A 198 -2.02 12.68 25.22
CA PRO A 198 -2.38 14.09 25.45
C PRO A 198 -2.58 14.92 24.17
N GLY A 199 -2.59 14.32 22.98
CA GLY A 199 -2.82 15.05 21.74
C GLY A 199 -4.31 15.34 21.46
N PRO A 200 -4.60 16.22 20.48
CA PRO A 200 -5.96 16.50 20.06
C PRO A 200 -6.59 15.30 19.34
N PRO A 201 -7.94 15.28 19.17
CA PRO A 201 -8.63 14.24 18.42
C PRO A 201 -8.07 14.02 17.01
N GLU A 202 -7.61 15.07 16.34
CA GLU A 202 -7.11 15.07 14.96
C GLU A 202 -5.65 14.65 14.84
N LYS A 203 -4.97 14.33 15.95
CA LYS A 203 -3.51 14.09 16.02
C LYS A 203 -2.93 13.25 14.86
N TYR A 204 -3.60 12.16 14.46
CA TYR A 204 -3.07 11.28 13.41
C TYR A 204 -3.32 11.80 11.99
N LEU A 205 -4.28 12.71 11.80
CA LEU A 205 -4.42 13.49 10.56
C LEU A 205 -3.25 14.49 10.47
N ASP A 206 -2.97 15.24 11.53
CA ASP A 206 -1.86 16.21 11.57
C ASP A 206 -0.49 15.54 11.35
N LEU A 207 -0.26 14.39 11.99
CA LEU A 207 0.93 13.58 11.76
C LEU A 207 0.99 13.08 10.30
N THR A 208 -0.13 12.65 9.74
CA THR A 208 -0.18 12.20 8.34
C THR A 208 0.19 13.34 7.39
N GLN A 209 -0.38 14.54 7.60
CA GLN A 209 -0.05 15.71 6.81
C GLN A 209 1.45 16.04 6.88
N SER A 210 2.00 16.13 8.10
CA SER A 210 3.42 16.43 8.33
C SER A 210 4.34 15.44 7.61
N TRP A 211 4.02 14.15 7.67
CA TRP A 211 4.79 13.11 7.00
C TRP A 211 4.64 13.11 5.48
N VAL A 212 3.47 13.45 4.95
CA VAL A 212 3.25 13.60 3.51
C VAL A 212 4.08 14.78 2.97
N GLU A 213 4.11 15.90 3.68
CA GLU A 213 4.96 17.05 3.33
C GLU A 213 6.45 16.67 3.34
N GLU A 214 6.91 15.96 4.37
CA GLU A 214 8.29 15.44 4.44
C GLU A 214 8.59 14.46 3.30
N TYR A 215 7.66 13.56 2.99
CA TYR A 215 7.78 12.59 1.90
C TYR A 215 7.94 13.29 0.54
N ILE A 216 7.10 14.29 0.24
CA ILE A 216 7.18 15.07 -0.98
C ILE A 216 8.53 15.79 -1.07
N LYS A 217 8.95 16.46 0.01
CA LYS A 217 10.24 17.15 0.09
C LYS A 217 11.42 16.19 -0.16
N TYR A 218 11.41 15.02 0.50
CA TYR A 218 12.44 14.00 0.33
C TYR A 218 12.54 13.54 -1.12
N LYS A 219 11.41 13.25 -1.77
CA LYS A 219 11.37 12.80 -3.16
C LYS A 219 11.81 13.88 -4.15
N LEU A 220 11.38 15.13 -3.98
CA LEU A 220 11.82 16.24 -4.82
C LEU A 220 13.33 16.48 -4.73
N ASN A 221 13.90 16.36 -3.53
CA ASN A 221 15.34 16.48 -3.33
C ASN A 221 16.11 15.36 -4.02
N ASN A 222 15.63 14.11 -3.93
CA ASN A 222 16.24 12.98 -4.64
C ASN A 222 16.20 13.16 -6.17
N ILE A 223 15.11 13.70 -6.73
CA ILE A 223 15.02 14.00 -8.17
C ILE A 223 16.04 15.07 -8.56
N LYS A 224 16.18 16.15 -7.78
CA LYS A 224 17.18 17.20 -8.05
C LYS A 224 18.61 16.66 -8.00
N LEU A 225 18.91 15.75 -7.07
CA LEU A 225 20.22 15.12 -6.96
C LEU A 225 20.50 14.21 -8.16
N ASN A 226 19.53 13.37 -8.55
CA ASN A 226 19.64 12.47 -9.69
C ASN A 226 19.70 13.19 -11.04
N LYS A 227 19.19 14.43 -11.16
CA LYS A 227 19.40 15.24 -12.38
C LYS A 227 20.82 15.79 -12.50
N LYS A 228 21.57 15.90 -11.40
CA LYS A 228 22.97 16.38 -11.40
C LYS A 228 23.98 15.27 -11.72
N THR A 229 23.60 14.01 -11.50
CA THR A 229 24.37 12.83 -11.90
C THR A 229 23.65 12.20 -13.08
N GLU A 230 24.18 12.25 -14.31
CA GLU A 230 23.57 11.70 -15.54
C GLU A 230 23.30 10.17 -15.44
N LEU A 231 22.30 9.78 -14.65
CA LEU A 231 21.90 8.40 -14.41
C LEU A 231 20.41 8.29 -14.73
N THR A 232 20.11 7.21 -15.44
CA THR A 232 18.79 6.82 -15.95
C THR A 232 17.67 7.14 -14.97
N LEU A 233 16.69 7.94 -15.41
CA LEU A 233 15.45 8.16 -14.65
C LEU A 233 14.86 6.79 -14.29
N ASN A 234 14.85 6.46 -13.01
CA ASN A 234 14.22 5.24 -12.51
C ASN A 234 12.74 5.30 -12.88
N CYS A 235 12.28 4.25 -13.55
CA CYS A 235 10.95 4.14 -14.14
C CYS A 235 9.78 4.11 -13.14
N TYR A 236 10.01 4.44 -11.87
CA TYR A 236 9.05 4.29 -10.78
C TYR A 236 8.95 5.55 -9.91
N ASP A 237 9.30 6.73 -10.41
CA ASP A 237 9.22 7.97 -9.65
C ASP A 237 7.86 8.66 -9.85
N PHE A 238 6.95 8.40 -8.90
CA PHE A 238 5.57 8.85 -8.95
C PHE A 238 5.40 10.38 -9.00
N ILE A 239 6.35 11.15 -8.44
CA ILE A 239 6.29 12.62 -8.45
C ILE A 239 6.41 13.20 -9.87
N ASN A 240 7.02 12.47 -10.81
CA ASN A 240 7.05 12.87 -12.22
C ASN A 240 5.94 12.20 -13.05
N SER A 241 4.90 11.68 -12.41
CA SER A 241 3.77 11.00 -13.08
C SER A 241 4.25 9.93 -14.06
N THR A 242 5.27 9.14 -13.74
CA THR A 242 5.78 8.13 -14.67
C THR A 242 6.00 6.81 -13.94
N ILE A 243 5.09 5.87 -14.20
CA ILE A 243 5.30 4.44 -13.97
C ILE A 243 5.56 3.77 -15.32
N CYS A 244 6.81 3.41 -15.59
CA CYS A 244 7.11 2.38 -16.59
C CYS A 244 7.05 0.99 -15.95
#